data_AF-A0A7X9LER2-F1
#
_entry.id   AF-A0A7X9LER2-F1
#
_cell.length_a   1.000
_cell.length_b   1.000
_cell.length_c   1.000
_cell.angle_alpha   90.00
_cell.angle_beta   90.00
_cell.angle_gamma   90.00
#
_symmetry.space_group_name_H-M   'P 1'
#
loop_
_entity.id
_entity.type
_entity.pdbx_description
1 polymer ?
#
loop_
_entity_poly.entity_id
_entity_poly.type
_entity_poly.pdbx_seq_one_letter_code
_entity_poly.pdbx_strand_id
1 'polypeptide(L)'
;MENLKKKWQLVIQKLKKLLGPLFERMKKEGQKLLQRKPIRTLLVIIGVLLVIFGLWGSLHYSKTATLDRYIKARSAPGKTFENIKEYMVWDDTNELITNDEAQYTKFSRLKTKAAQRSLRQKLLAADASDTVYLKRVGRRFFFFSDYRLAMKPLKLKLKTNVANLDVLLNDKKVASSDSDHYQLTLEHLPVGDYRFTLNGLHNGKEVEFSKDYDGKHKTVDMTLAFKNFTVKSNLANGDLYFGKKKVSSLSNGEYAVSDYPVMGSKAVYVKKTFSDGEIKSKKQSLLDIADGSTVQLDVPDQLDDATAQNLLKSAFEKFSTYATSGQDPADLAALFEKGTANQFYSALKGSIKQKMVTDSRKPSSFAITSVTLSDLHQTGVKTYSLSYAATYDYYYDEATDSEKKTSGHLLQSFTGQIRVKRTAKGYTIIKSISGPTMVGEDNQVKSPTPLPEELIGTWETKEDDKTVTMTFSEDGTVTKKTDYKDDKKEDTTKTAKVEKTEKTSDGTYRYYYQSGDKAAFTVLDDIGADDQYTYGVKINGSSITTVYWETDDTSGAPKTGISLNKK
;
A
#
# COMPACT_ATOMS: atom_id res chain seq x y z
N MET A 1 -95.14 -8.69 -20.07
CA MET A 1 -94.44 -7.89 -21.10
C MET A 1 -95.38 -7.16 -22.07
N GLU A 2 -96.55 -7.68 -22.43
CA GLU A 2 -97.48 -6.99 -23.37
C GLU A 2 -98.04 -5.64 -22.87
N ASN A 3 -98.26 -5.49 -21.56
CA ASN A 3 -98.86 -4.28 -21.00
C ASN A 3 -97.91 -3.05 -21.04
N LEU A 4 -96.59 -3.29 -20.95
CA LEU A 4 -95.56 -2.27 -21.13
C LEU A 4 -95.43 -1.85 -22.61
N LYS A 5 -95.57 -2.80 -23.54
CA LYS A 5 -95.56 -2.54 -24.98
C LYS A 5 -96.76 -1.70 -25.42
N LYS A 6 -97.96 -1.98 -24.86
CA LYS A 6 -99.17 -1.16 -25.06
C LYS A 6 -99.02 0.25 -24.47
N LYS A 7 -98.49 0.41 -23.25
CA LYS A 7 -98.25 1.74 -22.65
C LYS A 7 -97.25 2.58 -23.45
N TRP A 8 -96.16 2.00 -23.93
CA TRP A 8 -95.18 2.69 -24.78
C TRP A 8 -95.74 3.07 -26.15
N GLN A 9 -96.54 2.20 -26.77
CA GLN A 9 -97.25 2.51 -28.03
C GLN A 9 -98.23 3.69 -27.85
N LEU A 10 -98.91 3.76 -26.70
CA LEU A 10 -99.84 4.85 -26.39
C LEU A 10 -99.13 6.18 -26.13
N VAL A 11 -97.95 6.15 -25.49
CA VAL A 11 -97.09 7.33 -25.28
C VAL A 11 -96.52 7.83 -26.60
N ILE A 12 -96.03 6.94 -27.48
CA ILE A 12 -95.54 7.30 -28.81
C ILE A 12 -96.68 7.87 -29.67
N GLN A 13 -97.88 7.29 -29.63
CA GLN A 13 -99.04 7.85 -30.34
C GLN A 13 -99.45 9.22 -29.80
N LYS A 14 -99.46 9.42 -28.47
CA LYS A 14 -99.74 10.73 -27.86
C LYS A 14 -98.69 11.76 -28.26
N LEU A 15 -97.40 11.44 -28.20
CA LEU A 15 -96.31 12.31 -28.66
C LEU A 15 -96.45 12.66 -30.15
N LYS A 16 -96.80 11.69 -31.00
CA LYS A 16 -96.99 11.92 -32.44
C LYS A 16 -98.22 12.80 -32.73
N LYS A 17 -99.30 12.68 -31.96
CA LYS A 17 -100.50 13.54 -32.06
C LYS A 17 -100.25 14.96 -31.53
N LEU A 18 -99.44 15.11 -30.50
CA LEU A 18 -99.16 16.40 -29.84
C LEU A 18 -98.09 17.22 -30.58
N LEU A 19 -97.03 16.55 -31.05
CA LEU A 19 -95.91 17.19 -31.75
C LEU A 19 -96.05 17.15 -33.27
N GLY A 20 -96.85 16.25 -33.85
CA GLY A 20 -97.04 16.11 -35.30
C GLY A 20 -97.50 17.40 -36.00
N PRO A 21 -98.55 18.09 -35.52
CA PRO A 21 -99.01 19.36 -36.10
C PRO A 21 -97.98 20.49 -35.94
N LEU A 22 -97.21 20.46 -34.85
CA LEU A 22 -96.14 21.42 -34.54
C LEU A 22 -94.93 21.21 -35.45
N PHE A 23 -94.58 19.95 -35.73
CA PHE A 23 -93.55 19.56 -36.68
C PHE A 23 -93.94 19.91 -38.12
N GLU A 24 -95.19 19.66 -38.52
CA GLU A 24 -95.68 20.03 -39.85
C GLU A 24 -95.82 21.56 -40.02
N ARG A 25 -96.21 22.30 -38.97
CA ARG A 25 -96.14 23.78 -38.98
C ARG A 25 -94.71 24.28 -39.04
N MET A 26 -93.79 23.76 -38.22
CA MET A 26 -92.37 24.14 -38.30
C MET A 26 -91.73 23.77 -39.63
N LYS A 27 -92.16 22.67 -40.27
CA LYS A 27 -91.73 22.28 -41.61
C LYS A 27 -92.27 23.22 -42.67
N LYS A 28 -93.55 23.63 -42.61
CA LYS A 28 -94.15 24.63 -43.52
C LYS A 28 -93.61 26.05 -43.31
N GLU A 29 -93.45 26.48 -42.06
CA GLU A 29 -92.84 27.76 -41.66
C GLU A 29 -91.35 27.79 -42.03
N GLY A 30 -90.63 26.70 -41.76
CA GLY A 30 -89.24 26.50 -42.18
C GLY A 30 -89.10 26.55 -43.70
N GLN A 31 -89.98 25.88 -44.46
CA GLN A 31 -90.02 25.96 -45.92
C GLN A 31 -90.31 27.39 -46.43
N LYS A 32 -91.19 28.15 -45.77
CA LYS A 32 -91.46 29.57 -46.10
C LYS A 32 -90.30 30.49 -45.74
N LEU A 33 -89.60 30.25 -44.63
CA LEU A 33 -88.38 30.97 -44.22
C LEU A 33 -87.20 30.68 -45.17
N LEU A 34 -87.06 29.43 -45.62
CA LEU A 34 -86.07 29.00 -46.62
C LEU A 34 -86.28 29.62 -48.01
N GLN A 35 -87.49 30.08 -48.33
CA GLN A 35 -87.80 30.77 -49.59
C GLN A 35 -87.46 32.27 -49.59
N ARG A 36 -87.17 32.87 -48.42
CA ARG A 36 -86.75 34.28 -48.33
C ARG A 36 -85.31 34.43 -48.82
N LYS A 37 -85.09 35.24 -49.85
CA LYS A 37 -83.76 35.49 -50.46
C LYS A 37 -82.61 35.70 -49.45
N PRO A 38 -82.73 36.55 -48.39
CA PRO A 38 -81.61 36.75 -47.45
C PRO A 38 -81.31 35.52 -46.58
N ILE A 39 -82.32 34.74 -46.20
CA ILE A 39 -82.15 33.52 -45.38
C ILE A 39 -81.55 32.41 -46.23
N ARG A 40 -81.98 32.27 -47.49
CA ARG A 40 -81.38 31.33 -48.45
C ARG A 40 -79.91 31.66 -48.70
N THR A 41 -79.57 32.93 -48.92
CA THR A 41 -78.17 33.36 -49.09
C THR A 41 -77.34 33.07 -47.84
N LEU A 42 -77.86 33.35 -46.64
CA LEU A 42 -77.18 33.05 -45.37
C LEU A 42 -76.94 31.54 -45.18
N LEU A 43 -77.93 30.69 -45.48
CA LEU A 43 -77.79 29.24 -45.41
C LEU A 43 -76.79 28.69 -46.43
N VAL A 44 -76.73 29.27 -47.63
CA VAL A 44 -75.70 28.93 -48.64
C VAL A 44 -74.31 29.30 -48.11
N ILE A 45 -74.13 30.48 -47.52
CA ILE A 45 -72.85 30.90 -46.91
C ILE A 45 -72.45 29.95 -45.78
N ILE A 46 -73.36 29.62 -44.86
CA ILE A 46 -73.09 28.67 -43.77
C ILE A 46 -72.73 27.30 -44.34
N GLY A 47 -73.45 26.83 -45.37
CA GLY A 47 -73.16 25.58 -46.06
C GLY A 47 -71.76 25.57 -46.69
N VAL A 48 -71.38 26.64 -47.37
CA VAL A 48 -70.03 26.81 -47.94
C VAL A 48 -68.96 26.82 -46.84
N LEU A 49 -69.19 27.56 -45.74
CA LEU A 49 -68.27 27.58 -44.60
C LEU A 49 -68.13 26.20 -43.95
N LEU A 50 -69.21 25.42 -43.83
CA LEU A 50 -69.16 24.06 -43.30
C LEU A 50 -68.41 23.10 -44.23
N VAL A 51 -68.55 23.25 -45.56
CA VAL A 51 -67.77 22.47 -46.54
C VAL A 51 -66.29 22.83 -46.44
N ILE A 52 -65.95 24.12 -46.38
CA ILE A 52 -64.56 24.59 -46.20
C ILE A 52 -64.01 24.09 -44.86
N PHE A 53 -64.78 24.17 -43.78
CA PHE A 53 -64.40 23.67 -42.47
C PHE A 53 -64.20 22.15 -42.47
N GLY A 54 -65.05 21.40 -43.18
CA GLY A 54 -64.92 19.97 -43.38
C GLY A 54 -63.67 19.58 -44.17
N LEU A 55 -63.39 20.28 -45.27
CA LEU A 55 -62.19 20.07 -46.09
C LEU A 55 -60.92 20.43 -45.32
N TRP A 56 -60.89 21.62 -44.72
CA TRP A 56 -59.77 22.07 -43.90
C TRP A 56 -59.54 21.13 -42.71
N GLY A 57 -60.60 20.77 -41.98
CA GLY A 57 -60.50 19.89 -40.82
C GLY A 57 -60.06 18.48 -41.18
N SER A 58 -60.55 17.91 -42.30
CA SER A 58 -60.13 16.58 -42.74
C SER A 58 -58.64 16.53 -43.13
N LEU A 59 -58.12 17.59 -43.76
CA LEU A 59 -56.69 17.73 -44.07
C LEU A 59 -55.87 18.01 -42.80
N HIS A 60 -56.31 18.95 -41.96
CA HIS A 60 -55.59 19.39 -40.77
C HIS A 60 -55.51 18.28 -39.71
N TYR A 61 -56.57 17.51 -39.52
CA TYR A 61 -56.62 16.41 -38.54
C TYR A 61 -56.30 15.04 -39.16
N SER A 62 -55.75 15.00 -40.38
CA SER A 62 -55.29 13.75 -41.00
C SER A 62 -54.10 13.12 -40.25
N LYS A 63 -53.89 11.82 -40.46
CA LYS A 63 -52.75 11.05 -39.92
C LYS A 63 -51.41 11.69 -40.31
N THR A 64 -51.28 12.08 -41.58
CA THR A 64 -50.05 12.67 -42.15
C THR A 64 -49.80 14.08 -41.63
N ALA A 65 -50.82 14.95 -41.57
CA ALA A 65 -50.64 16.31 -41.05
C ALA A 65 -50.28 16.32 -39.55
N THR A 66 -50.82 15.38 -38.77
CA THR A 66 -50.49 15.25 -37.34
C THR A 66 -49.04 14.81 -37.15
N LEU A 67 -48.58 13.83 -37.91
CA LEU A 67 -47.19 13.41 -37.89
C LEU A 67 -46.24 14.56 -38.27
N ASP A 68 -46.62 15.39 -39.24
CA ASP A 68 -45.79 16.51 -39.71
C ASP A 68 -45.62 17.59 -38.66
N ARG A 69 -46.68 17.88 -37.91
CA ARG A 69 -46.62 18.76 -36.74
C ARG A 69 -45.76 18.16 -35.64
N TYR A 70 -45.87 16.86 -35.35
CA TYR A 70 -45.00 16.18 -34.39
C TYR A 70 -43.51 16.28 -34.80
N ILE A 71 -43.17 15.96 -36.06
CA ILE A 71 -41.79 16.05 -36.54
C ILE A 71 -41.28 17.48 -36.46
N LYS A 72 -42.10 18.48 -36.84
CA LYS A 72 -41.77 19.90 -36.72
C LYS A 72 -41.52 20.29 -35.26
N ALA A 73 -42.38 19.85 -34.35
CA ALA A 73 -42.26 20.12 -32.92
C ALA A 73 -41.01 19.46 -32.31
N ARG A 74 -40.71 18.21 -32.67
CA ARG A 74 -39.50 17.50 -32.25
C ARG A 74 -38.21 18.11 -32.82
N SER A 75 -38.31 18.87 -33.89
CA SER A 75 -37.21 19.63 -34.50
C SER A 75 -37.07 21.05 -33.94
N ALA A 76 -38.05 21.55 -33.18
CA ALA A 76 -37.99 22.88 -32.60
C ALA A 76 -36.88 22.97 -31.52
N PRO A 77 -36.28 24.16 -31.31
CA PRO A 77 -35.35 24.39 -30.20
C PRO A 77 -36.07 24.27 -28.84
N GLY A 78 -35.29 24.20 -27.76
CA GLY A 78 -35.80 24.09 -26.39
C GLY A 78 -35.91 22.65 -25.87
N LYS A 79 -36.73 22.44 -24.84
CA LYS A 79 -36.95 21.12 -24.22
C LYS A 79 -37.76 20.25 -25.17
N THR A 80 -37.13 19.24 -25.77
CA THR A 80 -37.76 18.39 -26.80
C THR A 80 -39.09 17.80 -26.35
N PHE A 81 -39.16 17.27 -25.12
CA PHE A 81 -40.38 16.64 -24.61
C PHE A 81 -41.54 17.63 -24.49
N GLU A 82 -41.30 18.84 -23.97
CA GLU A 82 -42.31 19.90 -23.88
C GLU A 82 -42.93 20.24 -25.24
N ASN A 83 -42.11 20.23 -26.29
CA ASN A 83 -42.59 20.50 -27.64
C ASN A 83 -43.49 19.37 -28.18
N ILE A 84 -43.26 18.12 -27.77
CA ILE A 84 -43.91 16.95 -28.37
C ILE A 84 -44.97 16.29 -27.49
N LYS A 85 -45.05 16.62 -26.19
CA LYS A 85 -45.91 15.93 -25.22
C LYS A 85 -47.38 15.88 -25.64
N GLU A 86 -47.89 16.94 -26.26
CA GLU A 86 -49.28 16.98 -26.74
C GLU A 86 -49.56 15.96 -27.84
N TYR A 87 -48.55 15.50 -28.58
CA TYR A 87 -48.73 14.54 -29.66
C TYR A 87 -48.59 13.09 -29.20
N MET A 88 -48.18 12.85 -27.96
CA MET A 88 -47.81 11.54 -27.45
C MET A 88 -48.81 11.06 -26.42
N VAL A 89 -49.30 9.84 -26.61
CA VAL A 89 -50.21 9.17 -25.68
C VAL A 89 -49.70 7.78 -25.35
N TRP A 90 -50.15 7.25 -24.22
CA TRP A 90 -49.98 5.85 -23.91
C TRP A 90 -50.91 4.97 -24.74
N ASP A 91 -50.41 3.83 -25.23
CA ASP A 91 -51.19 2.94 -26.06
C ASP A 91 -52.31 2.22 -25.29
N ASP A 92 -52.09 1.91 -24.01
CA ASP A 92 -53.04 1.22 -23.15
C ASP A 92 -54.14 2.14 -22.61
N THR A 93 -53.83 3.38 -22.20
CA THR A 93 -54.82 4.31 -21.62
C THR A 93 -55.36 5.35 -22.61
N ASN A 94 -54.64 5.63 -23.69
CA ASN A 94 -54.84 6.77 -24.60
C ASN A 94 -54.69 8.15 -23.93
N GLU A 95 -54.16 8.21 -22.71
CA GLU A 95 -53.88 9.48 -22.01
C GLU A 95 -52.57 10.09 -22.50
N LEU A 96 -52.44 11.41 -22.36
CA LEU A 96 -51.21 12.13 -22.72
C LEU A 96 -50.06 11.71 -21.79
N ILE A 97 -48.87 11.53 -22.37
CA ILE A 97 -47.67 11.30 -21.57
C ILE A 97 -47.30 12.59 -20.84
N THR A 98 -47.19 12.51 -19.52
CA THR A 98 -46.89 13.65 -18.65
C THR A 98 -45.40 13.89 -18.48
N ASN A 99 -45.04 15.06 -17.93
CA ASN A 99 -43.65 15.39 -17.61
C ASN A 99 -43.06 14.47 -16.55
N ASP A 100 -43.86 14.04 -15.57
CA ASP A 100 -43.42 13.16 -14.48
C ASP A 100 -43.12 11.75 -14.99
N GLU A 101 -43.90 11.24 -15.94
CA GLU A 101 -43.64 9.93 -16.57
C GLU A 101 -42.43 9.99 -17.52
N ALA A 102 -42.24 11.12 -18.21
CA ALA A 102 -41.14 11.34 -19.14
C ALA A 102 -39.86 11.82 -18.47
N GLN A 103 -39.86 12.09 -17.15
CA GLN A 103 -38.77 12.78 -16.48
C GLN A 103 -37.44 12.02 -16.58
N TYR A 104 -37.49 10.69 -16.70
CA TYR A 104 -36.31 9.82 -16.80
C TYR A 104 -35.89 9.54 -18.24
N THR A 105 -36.66 9.95 -19.25
CA THR A 105 -36.35 9.66 -20.66
C THR A 105 -35.70 10.86 -21.34
N LYS A 106 -34.57 10.63 -22.02
CA LYS A 106 -33.91 11.67 -22.83
C LYS A 106 -34.48 11.68 -24.25
N PHE A 107 -35.34 12.66 -24.56
CA PHE A 107 -35.87 12.86 -25.91
C PHE A 107 -34.94 13.72 -26.77
N SER A 108 -34.28 13.10 -27.74
CA SER A 108 -33.38 13.79 -28.67
C SER A 108 -34.14 14.61 -29.72
N ARG A 109 -33.68 15.86 -29.90
CA ARG A 109 -34.13 16.79 -30.96
C ARG A 109 -33.70 16.29 -32.33
N LEU A 110 -34.58 16.39 -33.32
CA LEU A 110 -34.27 16.06 -34.72
C LEU A 110 -33.56 17.25 -35.41
N LYS A 111 -32.23 17.16 -35.51
CA LYS A 111 -31.39 18.25 -36.05
C LYS A 111 -31.37 18.33 -37.58
N THR A 112 -31.47 17.20 -38.28
CA THR A 112 -31.28 17.15 -39.75
C THR A 112 -32.57 16.81 -40.49
N LYS A 113 -32.69 17.30 -41.73
CA LYS A 113 -33.80 16.93 -42.63
C LYS A 113 -33.83 15.43 -42.94
N ALA A 114 -32.67 14.78 -42.99
CA ALA A 114 -32.56 13.34 -43.18
C ALA A 114 -33.19 12.57 -42.01
N ALA A 115 -32.87 12.92 -40.76
CA ALA A 115 -33.46 12.30 -39.57
C ALA A 115 -34.98 12.53 -39.49
N GLN A 116 -35.44 13.73 -39.86
CA GLN A 116 -36.88 14.04 -39.97
C GLN A 116 -37.59 13.12 -40.97
N ARG A 117 -37.03 12.96 -42.18
CA ARG A 117 -37.61 12.10 -43.23
C ARG A 117 -37.61 10.63 -42.84
N SER A 118 -36.49 10.14 -42.29
CA SER A 118 -36.36 8.74 -41.84
C SER A 118 -37.37 8.41 -40.73
N LEU A 119 -37.48 9.25 -39.70
CA LEU A 119 -38.45 9.02 -38.62
C LEU A 119 -39.89 9.11 -39.14
N ARG A 120 -40.17 10.06 -40.04
CA ARG A 120 -41.49 10.18 -40.67
C ARG A 120 -41.87 8.90 -41.42
N GLN A 121 -40.98 8.38 -42.29
CA GLN A 121 -41.23 7.16 -43.04
C GLN A 121 -41.47 5.96 -42.10
N LYS A 122 -40.62 5.82 -41.07
CA LYS A 122 -40.78 4.78 -40.05
C LYS A 122 -42.15 4.84 -39.37
N LEU A 123 -42.57 6.01 -38.89
CA LEU A 123 -43.84 6.17 -38.17
C LEU A 123 -45.08 6.08 -39.08
N LEU A 124 -44.96 6.38 -40.37
CA LEU A 124 -46.05 6.18 -41.33
C LEU A 124 -46.30 4.70 -41.61
N ALA A 125 -45.22 3.92 -41.73
CA ALA A 125 -45.25 2.48 -41.93
C ALA A 125 -45.59 1.70 -40.65
N ALA A 126 -45.33 2.30 -39.48
CA ALA A 126 -45.57 1.65 -38.19
C ALA A 126 -47.07 1.37 -37.93
N ASP A 127 -47.32 0.24 -37.29
CA ASP A 127 -48.65 -0.23 -36.91
C ASP A 127 -48.72 -0.63 -35.43
N ALA A 128 -49.84 -1.22 -35.01
CA ALA A 128 -50.07 -1.58 -33.61
C ALA A 128 -49.10 -2.65 -33.07
N SER A 129 -48.33 -3.34 -33.92
CA SER A 129 -47.27 -4.26 -33.50
C SER A 129 -46.01 -3.52 -33.04
N ASP A 130 -45.73 -2.33 -33.59
CA ASP A 130 -44.59 -1.49 -33.23
C ASP A 130 -44.71 -0.90 -31.81
N THR A 131 -43.59 -0.44 -31.27
CA THR A 131 -43.53 0.21 -29.95
C THR A 131 -44.08 1.64 -29.94
N VAL A 132 -44.08 2.31 -31.10
CA VAL A 132 -44.64 3.65 -31.29
C VAL A 132 -45.30 3.71 -32.65
N TYR A 133 -46.58 4.09 -32.70
CA TYR A 133 -47.34 4.17 -33.95
C TYR A 133 -48.43 5.24 -33.88
N LEU A 134 -48.98 5.62 -35.04
CA LEU A 134 -50.08 6.59 -35.11
C LEU A 134 -51.43 5.91 -34.85
N LYS A 135 -52.10 6.34 -33.78
CA LYS A 135 -53.39 5.80 -33.33
C LYS A 135 -54.45 6.90 -33.34
N ARG A 136 -55.68 6.55 -33.73
CA ARG A 136 -56.84 7.42 -33.55
C ARG A 136 -57.36 7.26 -32.12
N VAL A 137 -57.23 8.28 -31.30
CA VAL A 137 -57.64 8.26 -29.88
C VAL A 137 -59.05 8.81 -29.65
N GLY A 138 -59.66 9.44 -30.67
CA GLY A 138 -60.99 9.99 -30.53
C GLY A 138 -61.43 10.83 -31.72
N ARG A 139 -62.26 11.84 -31.44
CA ARG A 139 -62.74 12.82 -32.41
C ARG A 139 -62.60 14.25 -31.88
N ARG A 140 -62.11 15.17 -32.73
CA ARG A 140 -62.16 16.62 -32.51
C ARG A 140 -63.37 17.22 -33.22
N PHE A 141 -64.04 18.17 -32.56
CA PHE A 141 -65.28 18.80 -33.06
C PHE A 141 -66.33 17.77 -33.50
N PHE A 142 -66.43 16.62 -32.80
CA PHE A 142 -67.33 15.49 -33.09
C PHE A 142 -67.12 14.72 -34.42
N PHE A 143 -66.46 15.32 -35.42
CA PHE A 143 -66.35 14.75 -36.77
C PHE A 143 -64.92 14.35 -37.15
N PHE A 144 -63.91 15.13 -36.79
CA PHE A 144 -62.54 14.91 -37.26
C PHE A 144 -61.82 13.89 -36.40
N SER A 145 -61.04 13.00 -37.00
CA SER A 145 -60.23 12.03 -36.26
C SER A 145 -59.15 12.73 -35.42
N ASP A 146 -59.01 12.38 -34.14
CA ASP A 146 -57.86 12.83 -33.34
C ASP A 146 -56.76 11.76 -33.39
N TYR A 147 -55.73 11.99 -34.21
CA TYR A 147 -54.57 11.09 -34.28
C TYR A 147 -53.48 11.56 -33.32
N ARG A 148 -52.86 10.60 -32.61
CA ARG A 148 -51.70 10.81 -31.73
C ARG A 148 -50.66 9.72 -31.99
N LEU A 149 -49.42 9.93 -31.54
CA LEU A 149 -48.43 8.87 -31.44
C LEU A 149 -48.69 8.07 -30.17
N ALA A 150 -49.24 6.88 -30.31
CA ALA A 150 -49.39 5.92 -29.23
C ALA A 150 -48.06 5.21 -28.98
N MET A 151 -47.62 5.20 -27.73
CA MET A 151 -46.40 4.55 -27.28
C MET A 151 -46.76 3.43 -26.31
N LYS A 152 -46.17 2.25 -26.53
CA LYS A 152 -46.32 1.13 -25.59
C LYS A 152 -45.48 1.41 -24.35
N PRO A 153 -46.04 1.33 -23.14
CA PRO A 153 -45.28 1.54 -21.92
C PRO A 153 -44.19 0.49 -21.75
N LEU A 154 -42.97 0.96 -21.48
CA LEU A 154 -41.84 0.12 -21.14
C LEU A 154 -41.85 -0.17 -19.64
N LYS A 155 -41.62 -1.43 -19.30
CA LYS A 155 -41.43 -1.90 -17.92
C LYS A 155 -40.00 -2.41 -17.78
N LEU A 156 -39.22 -1.77 -16.93
CA LEU A 156 -37.84 -2.15 -16.62
C LEU A 156 -37.73 -2.62 -15.18
N LYS A 157 -36.95 -3.68 -14.98
CA LYS A 157 -36.60 -4.21 -13.67
C LYS A 157 -35.12 -4.04 -13.44
N LEU A 158 -34.73 -3.57 -12.26
CA LEU A 158 -33.35 -3.55 -11.81
C LEU A 158 -33.19 -4.56 -10.67
N LYS A 159 -32.04 -5.23 -10.63
CA LYS A 159 -31.63 -6.07 -9.51
C LYS A 159 -30.22 -5.69 -9.06
N THR A 160 -29.98 -5.66 -7.76
CA THR A 160 -28.63 -5.47 -7.19
C THR A 160 -28.50 -6.20 -5.87
N ASN A 161 -27.26 -6.52 -5.49
CA ASN A 161 -26.91 -7.20 -4.25
C ASN A 161 -26.32 -6.27 -3.18
N VAL A 162 -26.53 -4.95 -3.30
CA VAL A 162 -25.92 -3.98 -2.39
C VAL A 162 -26.98 -3.02 -1.86
N ALA A 163 -27.11 -2.97 -0.54
CA ALA A 163 -28.02 -2.07 0.17
C ALA A 163 -27.43 -0.66 0.29
N ASN A 164 -28.29 0.32 0.63
CA ASN A 164 -27.96 1.70 0.91
C ASN A 164 -27.29 2.46 -0.24
N LEU A 165 -27.57 2.08 -1.49
CA LEU A 165 -27.12 2.79 -2.69
C LEU A 165 -28.28 3.54 -3.33
N ASP A 166 -28.03 4.75 -3.81
CA ASP A 166 -28.97 5.45 -4.65
C ASP A 166 -29.04 4.79 -6.02
N VAL A 167 -30.26 4.49 -6.44
CA VAL A 167 -30.56 3.99 -7.78
C VAL A 167 -30.99 5.18 -8.62
N LEU A 168 -30.21 5.47 -9.66
CA LEU A 168 -30.49 6.56 -10.59
C LEU A 168 -30.86 5.97 -11.96
N LEU A 169 -31.83 6.59 -12.62
CA LEU A 169 -32.18 6.35 -14.02
C LEU A 169 -31.91 7.63 -14.81
N ASN A 170 -30.99 7.57 -15.76
CA ASN A 170 -30.55 8.71 -16.56
C ASN A 170 -30.21 9.94 -15.68
N ASP A 171 -29.35 9.71 -14.67
CA ASP A 171 -28.82 10.71 -13.74
C ASP A 171 -29.84 11.29 -12.74
N LYS A 172 -31.05 10.73 -12.67
CA LYS A 172 -32.07 11.12 -11.68
C LYS A 172 -32.35 9.98 -10.72
N LYS A 173 -32.34 10.28 -9.42
CA LYS A 173 -32.66 9.31 -8.36
C LYS A 173 -34.11 8.83 -8.51
N VAL A 174 -34.28 7.50 -8.55
CA VAL A 174 -35.59 6.83 -8.59
C VAL A 174 -35.92 6.11 -7.28
N ALA A 175 -34.90 5.62 -6.58
CA ALA A 175 -35.03 4.91 -5.31
C ALA A 175 -33.67 4.84 -4.60
N SER A 176 -33.65 4.24 -3.41
CA SER A 176 -32.44 3.74 -2.77
C SER A 176 -32.61 2.25 -2.49
N SER A 177 -31.57 1.45 -2.69
CA SER A 177 -31.59 0.05 -2.30
C SER A 177 -31.58 -0.08 -0.78
N ASP A 178 -32.31 -1.06 -0.26
CA ASP A 178 -32.47 -1.28 1.19
C ASP A 178 -31.98 -2.67 1.64
N SER A 179 -31.61 -3.52 0.69
CA SER A 179 -31.28 -4.93 0.92
C SER A 179 -30.22 -5.45 -0.07
N ASP A 180 -29.63 -6.58 0.26
CA ASP A 180 -28.66 -7.34 -0.53
C ASP A 180 -29.33 -8.23 -1.61
N HIS A 181 -30.65 -8.15 -1.76
CA HIS A 181 -31.43 -8.79 -2.83
C HIS A 181 -32.43 -7.81 -3.44
N TYR A 182 -32.06 -6.52 -3.47
CA TYR A 182 -32.94 -5.43 -3.85
C TYR A 182 -33.42 -5.56 -5.30
N GLN A 183 -34.72 -5.36 -5.51
CA GLN A 183 -35.33 -5.31 -6.82
C GLN A 183 -36.21 -4.08 -6.94
N LEU A 184 -36.04 -3.34 -8.03
CA LEU A 184 -36.87 -2.19 -8.37
C LEU A 184 -37.57 -2.46 -9.70
N THR A 185 -38.88 -2.24 -9.74
CA THR A 185 -39.66 -2.29 -10.99
C THR A 185 -40.13 -0.88 -11.32
N LEU A 186 -39.66 -0.36 -12.45
CA LEU A 186 -40.11 0.91 -13.01
C LEU A 186 -41.09 0.60 -14.13
N GLU A 187 -42.32 1.07 -13.96
CA GLU A 187 -43.41 0.87 -14.91
C GLU A 187 -43.70 2.16 -15.66
N HIS A 188 -44.44 2.03 -16.76
CA HIS A 188 -44.92 3.18 -17.54
C HIS A 188 -43.82 4.13 -18.02
N LEU A 189 -42.65 3.59 -18.35
CA LEU A 189 -41.53 4.35 -18.90
C LEU A 189 -41.71 4.56 -20.41
N PRO A 190 -41.42 5.74 -20.95
CA PRO A 190 -41.39 5.92 -22.40
C PRO A 190 -40.32 5.05 -23.05
N VAL A 191 -40.51 4.66 -24.31
CA VAL A 191 -39.50 3.89 -25.06
C VAL A 191 -38.33 4.79 -25.40
N GLY A 192 -37.13 4.44 -24.94
CA GLY A 192 -35.91 5.22 -25.15
C GLY A 192 -34.69 4.57 -24.54
N ASP A 193 -33.58 5.31 -24.57
CA ASP A 193 -32.31 4.88 -24.00
C ASP A 193 -32.28 5.19 -22.50
N TYR A 194 -31.87 4.20 -21.72
CA TYR A 194 -31.82 4.27 -20.27
C TYR A 194 -30.47 3.82 -19.74
N ARG A 195 -29.88 4.60 -18.85
CA ARG A 195 -28.73 4.24 -18.04
C ARG A 195 -29.14 4.11 -16.59
N PHE A 196 -28.93 2.94 -16.01
CA PHE A 196 -29.01 2.76 -14.57
C PHE A 196 -27.65 3.05 -13.95
N THR A 197 -27.65 3.75 -12.82
CA THR A 197 -26.45 4.01 -12.03
C THR A 197 -26.75 3.71 -10.57
N LEU A 198 -25.90 2.89 -9.95
CA LEU A 198 -25.83 2.73 -8.49
C LEU A 198 -24.77 3.68 -7.97
N ASN A 199 -25.13 4.52 -7.00
CA ASN A 199 -24.23 5.51 -6.42
C ASN A 199 -24.36 5.53 -4.89
N GLY A 200 -23.25 5.45 -4.17
CA GLY A 200 -23.25 5.56 -2.72
C GLY A 200 -22.00 5.00 -2.06
N LEU A 201 -22.12 4.64 -0.79
CA LEU A 201 -21.05 4.04 0.00
C LEU A 201 -21.45 2.63 0.46
N HIS A 202 -20.57 1.67 0.25
CA HIS A 202 -20.65 0.33 0.82
C HIS A 202 -19.45 0.11 1.73
N ASN A 203 -19.67 -0.07 3.04
CA ASN A 203 -18.60 -0.23 4.04
C ASN A 203 -17.50 0.85 3.94
N GLY A 204 -17.92 2.11 3.77
CA GLY A 204 -17.03 3.27 3.62
C GLY A 204 -16.35 3.40 2.25
N LYS A 205 -16.60 2.47 1.31
CA LYS A 205 -16.03 2.47 -0.04
C LYS A 205 -17.05 2.99 -1.04
N GLU A 206 -16.59 3.88 -1.90
CA GLU A 206 -17.43 4.45 -2.96
C GLU A 206 -17.81 3.40 -4.00
N VAL A 207 -19.11 3.33 -4.26
CA VAL A 207 -19.71 2.54 -5.32
C VAL A 207 -20.30 3.50 -6.34
N GLU A 208 -19.75 3.46 -7.56
CA GLU A 208 -20.32 4.10 -8.74
C GLU A 208 -20.29 3.09 -9.88
N PHE A 209 -21.44 2.48 -10.17
CA PHE A 209 -21.57 1.47 -11.21
C PHE A 209 -22.73 1.80 -12.13
N SER A 210 -22.46 1.85 -13.44
CA SER A 210 -23.46 2.20 -14.44
C SER A 210 -23.59 1.11 -15.49
N LYS A 211 -24.82 0.88 -15.95
CA LYS A 211 -25.14 -0.04 -17.04
C LYS A 211 -26.24 0.54 -17.91
N ASP A 212 -26.02 0.48 -19.22
CA ASP A 212 -27.02 0.88 -20.21
C ASP A 212 -28.02 -0.26 -20.44
N TYR A 213 -29.30 0.09 -20.57
CA TYR A 213 -30.34 -0.82 -21.04
C TYR A 213 -30.05 -1.20 -22.50
N ASP A 214 -30.00 -2.49 -22.79
CA ASP A 214 -29.60 -3.03 -24.09
C ASP A 214 -30.70 -3.00 -25.17
N GLY A 215 -31.88 -2.46 -24.84
CA GLY A 215 -33.03 -2.41 -25.74
C GLY A 215 -33.78 -3.74 -25.89
N LYS A 216 -33.35 -4.81 -25.20
CA LYS A 216 -33.91 -6.17 -25.34
C LYS A 216 -34.37 -6.75 -24.02
N HIS A 217 -33.48 -6.84 -23.03
CA HIS A 217 -33.75 -7.48 -21.74
C HIS A 217 -34.37 -6.50 -20.77
N LYS A 218 -35.63 -6.71 -20.42
CA LYS A 218 -36.36 -5.86 -19.47
C LYS A 218 -35.76 -5.84 -18.06
N THR A 219 -34.88 -6.80 -17.74
CA THR A 219 -34.17 -6.86 -16.45
C THR A 219 -32.72 -6.43 -16.64
N VAL A 220 -32.33 -5.35 -15.96
CA VAL A 220 -30.95 -4.86 -15.87
C VAL A 220 -30.33 -5.38 -14.58
N ASP A 221 -29.46 -6.37 -14.72
CA ASP A 221 -28.69 -6.92 -13.59
C ASP A 221 -27.50 -6.01 -13.26
N MET A 222 -27.54 -5.45 -12.04
CA MET A 222 -26.55 -4.55 -11.45
C MET A 222 -25.88 -5.20 -10.23
N THR A 223 -25.82 -6.54 -10.18
CA THR A 223 -25.10 -7.29 -9.15
C THR A 223 -23.60 -6.98 -9.25
N LEU A 224 -23.00 -6.60 -8.12
CA LEU A 224 -21.59 -6.31 -7.99
C LEU A 224 -20.84 -7.52 -7.44
N ALA A 225 -19.68 -7.79 -8.01
CA ALA A 225 -18.70 -8.70 -7.43
C ALA A 225 -17.86 -7.96 -6.39
N PHE A 226 -17.58 -8.62 -5.27
CA PHE A 226 -16.69 -8.11 -4.23
C PHE A 226 -15.44 -8.98 -4.17
N LYS A 227 -14.29 -8.37 -3.92
CA LYS A 227 -13.02 -9.08 -3.80
C LYS A 227 -12.31 -8.74 -2.50
N ASN A 228 -11.70 -9.77 -1.92
CA ASN A 228 -10.74 -9.74 -0.85
C ASN A 228 -9.40 -10.18 -1.43
N PHE A 229 -8.31 -9.46 -1.17
CA PHE A 229 -6.97 -9.88 -1.59
C PHE A 229 -5.92 -9.11 -0.82
N THR A 230 -4.71 -9.65 -0.77
CA THR A 230 -3.58 -8.99 -0.13
C THR A 230 -2.70 -8.35 -1.21
N VAL A 231 -2.38 -7.07 -1.03
CA VAL A 231 -1.35 -6.40 -1.83
C VAL A 231 -0.02 -6.50 -1.09
N LYS A 232 1.03 -6.88 -1.82
CA LYS A 232 2.43 -6.78 -1.39
C LYS A 232 3.22 -5.91 -2.38
N SER A 233 4.20 -5.18 -1.87
CA SER A 233 5.04 -4.26 -2.65
C SER A 233 6.37 -4.01 -1.94
N ASN A 234 7.44 -3.87 -2.72
CA ASN A 234 8.73 -3.37 -2.26
C ASN A 234 8.72 -1.88 -1.83
N LEU A 235 7.58 -1.19 -1.91
CA LEU A 235 7.38 0.13 -1.32
C LEU A 235 6.73 0.03 0.07
N ALA A 236 7.55 -0.07 1.11
CA ALA A 236 7.11 -0.25 2.50
C ALA A 236 5.96 0.69 2.92
N ASN A 237 6.07 1.97 2.55
CA ASN A 237 5.10 3.03 2.88
C ASN A 237 4.51 3.64 1.60
N GLY A 238 4.20 2.82 0.60
CA GLY A 238 3.51 3.25 -0.62
C GLY A 238 2.03 3.51 -0.38
N ASP A 239 1.36 4.13 -1.35
CA ASP A 239 -0.08 4.32 -1.37
C ASP A 239 -0.72 3.42 -2.43
N LEU A 240 -1.76 2.68 -2.06
CA LEU A 240 -2.54 1.82 -2.95
C LEU A 240 -3.60 2.64 -3.68
N TYR A 241 -3.63 2.53 -5.01
CA TYR A 241 -4.57 3.23 -5.88
C TYR A 241 -5.39 2.27 -6.72
N PHE A 242 -6.70 2.51 -6.75
CA PHE A 242 -7.62 1.87 -7.68
C PHE A 242 -8.13 2.94 -8.65
N GLY A 243 -7.71 2.84 -9.91
CA GLY A 243 -7.90 3.88 -10.92
C GLY A 243 -7.13 5.15 -10.55
N LYS A 244 -7.85 6.23 -10.25
CA LYS A 244 -7.26 7.52 -9.83
C LYS A 244 -7.38 7.76 -8.33
N LYS A 245 -8.12 6.93 -7.61
CA LYS A 245 -8.45 7.14 -6.19
C LYS A 245 -7.46 6.39 -5.31
N LYS A 246 -6.91 7.09 -4.30
CA LYS A 246 -6.16 6.47 -3.20
C LYS A 246 -7.14 5.68 -2.35
N VAL A 247 -6.86 4.40 -2.14
CA VAL A 247 -7.65 3.50 -1.30
C VAL A 247 -7.08 3.50 0.12
N SER A 248 -5.77 3.31 0.25
CA SER A 248 -5.09 3.31 1.56
C SER A 248 -3.57 3.51 1.38
N SER A 249 -2.86 3.66 2.49
CA SER A 249 -1.40 3.52 2.56
C SER A 249 -1.03 2.09 2.99
N LEU A 250 0.07 1.58 2.46
CA LEU A 250 0.64 0.29 2.83
C LEU A 250 1.36 0.43 4.18
N SER A 251 1.37 -0.66 4.94
CA SER A 251 2.16 -0.81 6.16
C SER A 251 3.17 -1.91 5.93
N ASN A 252 4.46 -1.60 5.99
CA ASN A 252 5.55 -2.55 5.71
C ASN A 252 5.41 -3.27 4.36
N GLY A 253 4.89 -2.55 3.36
CA GLY A 253 4.76 -3.05 2.00
C GLY A 253 3.52 -3.90 1.79
N GLU A 254 2.63 -3.99 2.79
CA GLU A 254 1.44 -4.82 2.73
C GLU A 254 0.16 -4.04 2.98
N TYR A 255 -0.93 -4.47 2.35
CA TYR A 255 -2.29 -4.00 2.64
C TYR A 255 -3.31 -5.08 2.32
N ALA A 256 -4.18 -5.39 3.27
CA ALA A 256 -5.31 -6.30 3.07
C ALA A 256 -6.51 -5.53 2.51
N VAL A 257 -6.85 -5.79 1.25
CA VAL A 257 -8.09 -5.32 0.64
C VAL A 257 -9.19 -6.28 1.06
N SER A 258 -10.18 -5.80 1.79
CA SER A 258 -11.39 -6.56 2.12
C SER A 258 -12.58 -6.00 1.37
N ASP A 259 -13.53 -6.86 1.02
CA ASP A 259 -14.89 -6.51 0.57
C ASP A 259 -14.92 -5.31 -0.40
N TYR A 260 -14.08 -5.34 -1.44
CA TYR A 260 -13.96 -4.21 -2.36
C TYR A 260 -14.85 -4.42 -3.60
N PRO A 261 -15.75 -3.48 -3.91
CA PRO A 261 -16.65 -3.57 -5.06
C PRO A 261 -15.88 -3.46 -6.39
N VAL A 262 -15.99 -4.49 -7.22
CA VAL A 262 -15.32 -4.55 -8.52
C VAL A 262 -16.21 -3.89 -9.58
N MET A 263 -15.87 -2.65 -9.92
CA MET A 263 -16.60 -1.81 -10.88
C MET A 263 -15.82 -1.68 -12.19
N GLY A 264 -16.11 -2.52 -13.19
CA GLY A 264 -15.44 -2.48 -14.49
C GLY A 264 -13.92 -2.73 -14.41
N SER A 265 -13.17 -2.29 -15.42
CA SER A 265 -11.72 -2.53 -15.57
C SER A 265 -10.84 -1.48 -14.85
N LYS A 266 -11.04 -1.29 -13.54
CA LYS A 266 -10.18 -0.40 -12.74
C LYS A 266 -8.77 -0.99 -12.60
N ALA A 267 -7.75 -0.17 -12.81
CA ALA A 267 -6.37 -0.57 -12.59
C ALA A 267 -5.97 -0.44 -11.10
N VAL A 268 -5.22 -1.40 -10.58
CA VAL A 268 -4.62 -1.44 -9.25
C VAL A 268 -3.12 -1.21 -9.37
N TYR A 269 -2.56 -0.33 -8.56
CA TYR A 269 -1.12 -0.06 -8.50
C TYR A 269 -0.75 0.61 -7.18
N VAL A 270 0.52 0.52 -6.82
CA VAL A 270 1.11 1.26 -5.68
C VAL A 270 1.86 2.46 -6.22
N LYS A 271 1.76 3.61 -5.54
CA LYS A 271 2.48 4.84 -5.85
C LYS A 271 3.13 5.39 -4.59
N LYS A 272 4.34 5.92 -4.69
CA LYS A 272 4.95 6.73 -3.63
C LYS A 272 5.43 8.06 -4.21
N THR A 273 5.15 9.14 -3.48
CA THR A 273 5.55 10.49 -3.85
C THR A 273 6.68 10.94 -2.93
N PHE A 274 7.72 11.48 -3.52
CA PHE A 274 8.88 12.10 -2.89
C PHE A 274 8.95 13.58 -3.29
N SER A 275 9.83 14.34 -2.64
CA SER A 275 10.06 15.74 -2.98
C SER A 275 10.63 15.93 -4.40
N ASP A 276 11.34 14.92 -4.92
CA ASP A 276 11.97 14.91 -6.25
C ASP A 276 11.16 14.17 -7.33
N GLY A 277 9.94 13.69 -7.02
CA GLY A 277 9.04 13.08 -8.00
C GLY A 277 8.20 11.93 -7.46
N GLU A 278 7.64 11.11 -8.36
CA GLU A 278 6.80 9.95 -8.01
C GLU A 278 7.35 8.67 -8.63
N ILE A 279 7.20 7.56 -7.90
CA ILE A 279 7.41 6.20 -8.42
C ILE A 279 6.12 5.39 -8.34
N LYS A 280 5.92 4.47 -9.29
CA LYS A 280 4.69 3.68 -9.43
C LYS A 280 5.03 2.26 -9.82
N SER A 281 4.29 1.31 -9.27
CA SER A 281 4.32 -0.08 -9.73
C SER A 281 3.72 -0.19 -11.13
N LYS A 282 3.89 -1.37 -11.75
CA LYS A 282 3.05 -1.71 -12.90
C LYS A 282 1.58 -1.74 -12.49
N LYS A 283 0.71 -1.39 -13.42
CA LYS A 283 -0.75 -1.44 -13.25
C LYS A 283 -1.25 -2.84 -13.57
N GLN A 284 -2.11 -3.37 -12.72
CA GLN A 284 -2.84 -4.62 -12.95
C GLN A 284 -4.34 -4.36 -12.98
N SER A 285 -5.12 -5.10 -13.77
CA SER A 285 -6.58 -4.96 -13.76
C SER A 285 -7.16 -5.58 -12.49
N LEU A 286 -8.03 -4.86 -11.78
CA LEU A 286 -8.77 -5.38 -10.62
C LEU A 286 -9.65 -6.57 -10.99
N LEU A 287 -10.12 -6.65 -12.24
CA LEU A 287 -10.90 -7.79 -12.73
C LEU A 287 -10.08 -9.07 -12.76
N ASP A 288 -8.78 -8.97 -13.01
CA ASP A 288 -7.90 -10.13 -13.22
C ASP A 288 -7.33 -10.68 -11.91
N ILE A 289 -7.50 -9.95 -10.80
CA ILE A 289 -7.06 -10.37 -9.46
C ILE A 289 -8.05 -11.41 -8.92
N ALA A 290 -7.61 -12.63 -8.59
CA ALA A 290 -8.50 -13.63 -8.00
C ALA A 290 -8.90 -13.24 -6.56
N ASP A 291 -10.12 -13.61 -6.16
CA ASP A 291 -10.58 -13.45 -4.77
C ASP A 291 -9.74 -14.33 -3.82
N GLY A 292 -9.43 -13.81 -2.64
CA GLY A 292 -8.53 -14.40 -1.65
C GLY A 292 -7.03 -14.41 -2.02
N SER A 293 -6.63 -13.89 -3.18
CA SER A 293 -5.25 -14.00 -3.67
C SER A 293 -4.28 -12.98 -3.05
N THR A 294 -2.98 -13.16 -3.31
CA THR A 294 -1.95 -12.15 -3.05
C THR A 294 -1.43 -11.59 -4.36
N VAL A 295 -1.38 -10.28 -4.48
CA VAL A 295 -0.91 -9.55 -5.66
C VAL A 295 0.36 -8.78 -5.34
N GLN A 296 1.39 -8.98 -6.16
CA GLN A 296 2.67 -8.27 -6.07
C GLN A 296 2.67 -7.04 -6.98
N LEU A 297 2.86 -5.87 -6.37
CA LEU A 297 2.87 -4.57 -7.04
C LEU A 297 4.20 -3.86 -6.78
N ASP A 298 5.28 -4.48 -7.23
CA ASP A 298 6.62 -3.94 -7.08
C ASP A 298 6.92 -2.83 -8.07
N VAL A 299 7.73 -1.87 -7.62
CA VAL A 299 8.42 -0.95 -8.51
C VAL A 299 9.71 -1.63 -8.98
N PRO A 300 9.97 -1.69 -10.29
CA PRO A 300 11.20 -2.32 -10.78
C PRO A 300 12.44 -1.56 -10.30
N ASP A 301 13.54 -2.31 -10.20
CA ASP A 301 14.89 -1.80 -9.99
C ASP A 301 15.04 -0.83 -8.79
N GLN A 302 14.34 -1.11 -7.68
CA GLN A 302 14.62 -0.46 -6.41
C GLN A 302 15.87 -1.09 -5.77
N LEU A 303 16.54 -0.34 -4.90
CA LEU A 303 17.63 -0.89 -4.10
C LEU A 303 17.02 -1.82 -3.04
N ASP A 304 17.49 -3.06 -2.99
CA ASP A 304 17.16 -4.02 -1.94
C ASP A 304 18.31 -4.21 -0.95
N ASP A 305 18.02 -4.88 0.17
CA ASP A 305 18.98 -5.08 1.26
C ASP A 305 20.21 -5.85 0.81
N ALA A 306 20.04 -6.87 -0.03
CA ALA A 306 21.15 -7.69 -0.52
C ALA A 306 22.11 -6.87 -1.39
N THR A 307 21.58 -6.07 -2.31
CA THR A 307 22.37 -5.19 -3.17
C THR A 307 23.04 -4.09 -2.36
N ALA A 308 22.34 -3.52 -1.37
CA ALA A 308 22.89 -2.53 -0.46
C ALA A 308 24.03 -3.08 0.41
N GLN A 309 23.85 -4.27 0.97
CA GLN A 309 24.86 -4.98 1.75
C GLN A 309 26.11 -5.30 0.92
N ASN A 310 25.94 -5.71 -0.33
CA ASN A 310 27.04 -5.98 -1.25
C ASN A 310 27.78 -4.68 -1.62
N LEU A 311 27.06 -3.58 -1.87
CA LEU A 311 27.67 -2.27 -2.11
C LEU A 311 28.57 -1.83 -0.94
N LEU A 312 28.08 -1.98 0.30
CA LEU A 312 28.84 -1.67 1.51
C LEU A 312 30.09 -2.56 1.63
N LYS A 313 29.94 -3.89 1.49
CA LYS A 313 31.07 -4.82 1.54
C LYS A 313 32.14 -4.47 0.51
N SER A 314 31.76 -4.31 -0.75
CA SER A 314 32.69 -3.97 -1.83
C SER A 314 33.41 -2.64 -1.59
N ALA A 315 32.75 -1.64 -1.00
CA ALA A 315 33.39 -0.37 -0.67
C ALA A 315 34.44 -0.54 0.44
N PHE A 316 34.07 -1.19 1.54
CA PHE A 316 34.96 -1.39 2.70
C PHE A 316 36.10 -2.38 2.41
N GLU A 317 35.88 -3.44 1.65
CA GLU A 317 36.94 -4.37 1.20
C GLU A 317 38.04 -3.64 0.42
N LYS A 318 37.66 -2.73 -0.49
CA LYS A 318 38.63 -1.90 -1.22
C LYS A 318 39.39 -0.94 -0.30
N PHE A 319 38.77 -0.44 0.77
CA PHE A 319 39.50 0.34 1.77
C PHE A 319 40.45 -0.53 2.62
N SER A 320 40.11 -1.79 2.87
CA SER A 320 41.03 -2.75 3.48
C SER A 320 42.27 -2.95 2.61
N THR A 321 42.10 -3.11 1.29
CA THR A 321 43.25 -3.19 0.36
C THR A 321 44.09 -1.91 0.36
N TYR A 322 43.45 -0.73 0.42
CA TYR A 322 44.16 0.55 0.54
C TYR A 322 45.00 0.60 1.83
N ALA A 323 44.45 0.17 2.96
CA ALA A 323 45.14 0.20 4.24
C ALA A 323 46.42 -0.65 4.24
N THR A 324 46.41 -1.80 3.57
CA THR A 324 47.58 -2.69 3.50
C THR A 324 48.61 -2.24 2.45
N SER A 325 48.16 -1.74 1.29
CA SER A 325 49.06 -1.42 0.16
C SER A 325 49.51 0.05 0.10
N GLY A 326 48.80 0.95 0.78
CA GLY A 326 48.99 2.40 0.67
C GLY A 326 48.54 3.00 -0.68
N GLN A 327 48.03 2.19 -1.61
CA GLN A 327 47.62 2.59 -2.95
C GLN A 327 46.12 2.36 -3.14
N ASP A 328 45.46 3.23 -3.90
CA ASP A 328 44.05 3.05 -4.21
C ASP A 328 43.85 1.86 -5.16
N PRO A 329 42.99 0.88 -4.81
CA PRO A 329 42.60 -0.15 -5.75
C PRO A 329 41.88 0.43 -6.95
N ALA A 330 41.97 -0.27 -8.09
CA ALA A 330 41.17 0.03 -9.26
C ALA A 330 39.68 0.13 -8.90
N ASP A 331 39.00 1.11 -9.49
CA ASP A 331 37.57 1.39 -9.35
C ASP A 331 37.09 1.79 -7.94
N LEU A 332 37.96 1.95 -6.94
CA LEU A 332 37.54 2.44 -5.62
C LEU A 332 36.89 3.82 -5.74
N ALA A 333 37.52 4.75 -6.47
CA ALA A 333 36.96 6.08 -6.71
C ALA A 333 35.62 6.01 -7.47
N ALA A 334 35.42 5.02 -8.36
CA ALA A 334 34.19 4.90 -9.15
C ALA A 334 32.95 4.59 -8.30
N LEU A 335 33.13 4.09 -7.07
CA LEU A 335 32.03 3.85 -6.12
C LEU A 335 31.47 5.15 -5.52
N PHE A 336 32.18 6.27 -5.62
CA PHE A 336 31.84 7.54 -4.99
C PHE A 336 31.51 8.62 -6.01
N GLU A 337 30.50 9.44 -5.70
CA GLU A 337 30.17 10.61 -6.52
C GLU A 337 31.33 11.61 -6.42
N LYS A 338 31.84 12.08 -7.57
CA LYS A 338 33.05 12.90 -7.69
C LYS A 338 34.36 12.17 -7.32
N GLY A 339 34.35 10.84 -7.23
CA GLY A 339 35.55 10.03 -7.04
C GLY A 339 36.34 10.42 -5.80
N THR A 340 37.64 10.70 -5.98
CA THR A 340 38.56 11.04 -4.89
C THR A 340 38.26 12.37 -4.19
N ALA A 341 37.48 13.25 -4.82
CA ALA A 341 37.02 14.51 -4.23
C ALA A 341 35.78 14.32 -3.31
N ASN A 342 35.28 13.10 -3.16
CA ASN A 342 34.18 12.80 -2.27
C ASN A 342 34.61 12.92 -0.80
N GLN A 343 33.88 13.70 0.01
CA GLN A 343 34.24 13.93 1.40
C GLN A 343 34.25 12.65 2.25
N PHE A 344 33.32 11.73 2.00
CA PHE A 344 33.26 10.47 2.75
C PHE A 344 34.43 9.55 2.38
N TYR A 345 34.77 9.49 1.09
CA TYR A 345 35.98 8.80 0.63
C TYR A 345 37.24 9.35 1.32
N SER A 346 37.42 10.68 1.31
CA SER A 346 38.60 11.32 1.93
C SER A 346 38.63 11.12 3.44
N ALA A 347 37.48 11.20 4.12
CA ALA A 347 37.37 11.00 5.56
C ALA A 347 37.74 9.57 5.96
N LEU A 348 37.25 8.56 5.23
CA LEU A 348 37.54 7.16 5.54
C LEU A 348 39.02 6.84 5.30
N LYS A 349 39.61 7.29 4.19
CA LYS A 349 41.07 7.21 3.98
C LYS A 349 41.86 7.94 5.07
N GLY A 350 41.41 9.13 5.45
CA GLY A 350 42.02 9.92 6.52
C GLY A 350 42.06 9.15 7.84
N SER A 351 40.95 8.51 8.23
CA SER A 351 40.86 7.71 9.45
C SER A 351 41.83 6.52 9.44
N ILE A 352 41.94 5.82 8.31
CA ILE A 352 42.88 4.70 8.14
C ILE A 352 44.32 5.22 8.18
N LYS A 353 44.63 6.29 7.44
CA LYS A 353 45.97 6.89 7.40
C LYS A 353 46.42 7.41 8.77
N GLN A 354 45.49 7.96 9.56
CA GLN A 354 45.79 8.42 10.92
C GLN A 354 46.36 7.26 11.74
N LYS A 355 45.63 6.14 11.83
CA LYS A 355 46.02 4.96 12.61
C LYS A 355 47.24 4.22 12.05
N MET A 356 47.30 4.02 10.73
CA MET A 356 48.33 3.19 10.10
C MET A 356 49.67 3.91 9.89
N VAL A 357 49.65 5.24 9.77
CA VAL A 357 50.83 6.01 9.32
C VAL A 357 51.22 7.10 10.30
N THR A 358 50.25 7.76 10.93
CA THR A 358 50.46 9.01 11.66
C THR A 358 50.59 8.81 13.17
N ASP A 359 49.81 7.89 13.75
CA ASP A 359 49.85 7.57 15.18
C ASP A 359 51.27 7.12 15.61
N SER A 360 51.63 7.45 16.84
CA SER A 360 52.97 7.19 17.40
C SER A 360 53.29 5.70 17.42
N ARG A 361 52.31 4.88 17.81
CA ARG A 361 52.36 3.42 17.70
C ARG A 361 51.52 2.96 16.53
N LYS A 362 52.18 2.35 15.56
CA LYS A 362 51.55 1.85 14.33
C LYS A 362 51.25 0.35 14.49
N PRO A 363 50.06 -0.10 14.09
CA PRO A 363 49.75 -1.52 14.07
C PRO A 363 50.56 -2.22 12.98
N SER A 364 50.89 -3.49 13.22
CA SER A 364 51.58 -4.37 12.30
C SER A 364 50.68 -4.82 11.15
N SER A 365 49.37 -4.94 11.40
CA SER A 365 48.39 -5.21 10.36
C SER A 365 47.02 -4.59 10.67
N PHE A 366 46.20 -4.49 9.64
CA PHE A 366 44.83 -3.99 9.72
C PHE A 366 43.90 -4.81 8.84
N ALA A 367 42.72 -5.10 9.35
CA ALA A 367 41.64 -5.72 8.61
C ALA A 367 40.28 -5.11 8.97
N ILE A 368 39.37 -5.10 8.02
CA ILE A 368 37.95 -4.84 8.28
C ILE A 368 37.26 -6.21 8.33
N THR A 369 36.93 -6.68 9.53
CA THR A 369 36.48 -8.06 9.78
C THR A 369 34.98 -8.26 9.59
N SER A 370 34.19 -7.19 9.70
CA SER A 370 32.74 -7.23 9.52
C SER A 370 32.23 -5.92 8.95
N VAL A 371 31.26 -6.01 8.04
CA VAL A 371 30.48 -4.88 7.52
C VAL A 371 29.04 -5.34 7.33
N THR A 372 28.10 -4.72 8.02
CA THR A 372 26.69 -5.09 8.02
C THR A 372 25.81 -3.89 7.72
N LEU A 373 24.79 -4.10 6.88
CA LEU A 373 23.69 -3.17 6.69
C LEU A 373 22.76 -3.27 7.90
N SER A 374 22.53 -2.15 8.56
CA SER A 374 21.62 -2.07 9.71
C SER A 374 20.23 -1.58 9.30
N ASP A 375 20.15 -0.71 8.30
CA ASP A 375 18.89 -0.12 7.84
C ASP A 375 19.00 0.44 6.41
N LEU A 376 17.90 0.34 5.65
CA LEU A 376 17.76 0.83 4.27
C LEU A 376 16.46 1.64 4.13
N HIS A 377 16.61 2.91 3.74
CA HIS A 377 15.47 3.80 3.54
C HIS A 377 15.57 4.58 2.22
N GLN A 378 14.55 4.46 1.37
CA GLN A 378 14.43 5.30 0.18
C GLN A 378 14.00 6.72 0.56
N THR A 379 14.82 7.70 0.18
CA THR A 379 14.64 9.13 0.53
C THR A 379 14.24 10.00 -0.67
N GLY A 380 14.30 9.46 -1.88
CA GLY A 380 13.83 10.10 -3.11
C GLY A 380 13.69 9.08 -4.25
N VAL A 381 13.28 9.54 -5.44
CA VAL A 381 12.99 8.66 -6.60
C VAL A 381 14.19 7.74 -6.94
N LYS A 382 15.41 8.24 -6.78
CA LYS A 382 16.66 7.48 -7.04
C LYS A 382 17.64 7.50 -5.87
N THR A 383 17.23 7.96 -4.69
CA THR A 383 18.14 8.21 -3.56
C THR A 383 17.73 7.42 -2.33
N TYR A 384 18.74 6.91 -1.63
CA TYR A 384 18.60 5.99 -0.51
C TYR A 384 19.54 6.40 0.63
N SER A 385 19.13 6.13 1.85
CA SER A 385 19.93 6.19 3.07
C SER A 385 20.27 4.77 3.49
N LEU A 386 21.54 4.51 3.76
CA LEU A 386 22.04 3.23 4.25
C LEU A 386 22.71 3.46 5.59
N SER A 387 22.23 2.79 6.63
CA SER A 387 22.89 2.75 7.93
C SER A 387 23.71 1.46 8.01
N TYR A 388 24.94 1.54 8.50
CA TYR A 388 25.86 0.40 8.54
C TYR A 388 26.60 0.32 9.87
N ALA A 389 27.08 -0.89 10.18
CA ALA A 389 28.05 -1.16 11.22
C ALA A 389 29.28 -1.87 10.63
N ALA A 390 30.47 -1.52 11.10
CA ALA A 390 31.73 -2.12 10.67
C ALA A 390 32.66 -2.38 11.86
N THR A 391 33.46 -3.44 11.80
CA THR A 391 34.47 -3.76 12.81
C THR A 391 35.85 -3.72 12.19
N TYR A 392 36.74 -2.93 12.80
CA TYR A 392 38.13 -2.79 12.43
C TYR A 392 38.99 -3.57 13.42
N ASP A 393 39.96 -4.32 12.91
CA ASP A 393 40.94 -5.06 13.69
C ASP A 393 42.32 -4.50 13.40
N TYR A 394 42.95 -3.95 14.44
CA TYR A 394 44.33 -3.49 14.41
C TYR A 394 45.17 -4.46 15.23
N TYR A 395 46.09 -5.16 14.58
CA TYR A 395 47.00 -6.06 15.27
C TYR A 395 48.32 -5.33 15.58
N TYR A 396 48.77 -5.45 16.82
CA TYR A 396 50.06 -4.94 17.29
C TYR A 396 50.94 -6.11 17.71
N ASP A 397 52.11 -6.26 17.08
CA ASP A 397 53.14 -7.17 17.58
C ASP A 397 54.02 -6.51 18.65
N GLU A 398 54.84 -7.30 19.33
CA GLU A 398 55.75 -6.81 20.37
C GLU A 398 56.82 -5.82 19.84
N ALA A 399 57.14 -5.87 18.55
CA ALA A 399 58.11 -4.95 17.95
C ALA A 399 57.53 -3.53 17.81
N THR A 400 56.20 -3.39 17.81
CA THR A 400 55.52 -2.07 17.86
C THR A 400 55.63 -1.37 19.21
N ASP A 401 56.05 -2.07 20.27
CA ASP A 401 56.26 -1.53 21.62
C ASP A 401 57.51 -2.17 22.25
N SER A 402 58.68 -1.66 21.86
CA SER A 402 59.96 -2.23 22.28
C SER A 402 60.23 -2.15 23.79
N GLU A 403 59.58 -1.23 24.50
CA GLU A 403 59.75 -1.02 25.94
C GLU A 403 58.94 -2.03 26.76
N LYS A 404 57.63 -2.16 26.50
CA LYS A 404 56.73 -3.01 27.29
C LYS A 404 56.41 -4.34 26.63
N LYS A 405 56.87 -4.53 25.39
CA LYS A 405 56.66 -5.73 24.56
C LYS A 405 55.19 -6.11 24.40
N THR A 406 54.28 -5.13 24.48
CA THR A 406 52.85 -5.44 24.42
C THR A 406 52.45 -5.93 23.02
N SER A 407 51.55 -6.90 22.94
CA SER A 407 50.99 -7.39 21.68
C SER A 407 49.52 -7.76 21.82
N GLY A 408 48.81 -7.84 20.70
CA GLY A 408 47.41 -8.25 20.66
C GLY A 408 46.58 -7.48 19.64
N HIS A 409 45.26 -7.68 19.73
CA HIS A 409 44.29 -7.07 18.84
C HIS A 409 43.62 -5.86 19.51
N LEU A 410 43.38 -4.82 18.73
CA LEU A 410 42.51 -3.71 19.09
C LEU A 410 41.33 -3.73 18.12
N LEU A 411 40.18 -4.18 18.61
CA LEU A 411 38.95 -4.26 17.83
C LEU A 411 38.11 -2.99 18.07
N GLN A 412 37.82 -2.26 17.01
CA GLN A 412 36.99 -1.05 17.09
C GLN A 412 35.71 -1.23 16.26
N SER A 413 34.56 -1.01 16.89
CA SER A 413 33.26 -1.05 16.23
C SER A 413 32.83 0.36 15.83
N PHE A 414 32.42 0.51 14.58
CA PHE A 414 31.98 1.76 13.99
C PHE A 414 30.55 1.64 13.48
N THR A 415 29.81 2.74 13.57
CA THR A 415 28.54 2.91 12.87
C THR A 415 28.57 4.15 12.00
N GLY A 416 27.76 4.17 10.96
CA GLY A 416 27.62 5.34 10.12
C GLY A 416 26.39 5.27 9.24
N GLN A 417 26.08 6.39 8.59
CA GLN A 417 25.01 6.48 7.63
C GLN A 417 25.50 7.18 6.36
N ILE A 418 25.22 6.60 5.21
CA ILE A 418 25.59 7.16 3.90
C ILE A 418 24.37 7.37 3.02
N ARG A 419 24.48 8.33 2.11
CA ARG A 419 23.51 8.53 1.04
C ARG A 419 24.01 7.89 -0.25
N VAL A 420 23.15 7.11 -0.88
CA VAL A 420 23.42 6.43 -2.15
C VAL A 420 22.44 6.88 -3.21
N LYS A 421 22.90 6.94 -4.46
CA LYS A 421 22.09 7.29 -5.63
C LYS A 421 22.17 6.20 -6.68
N ARG A 422 21.01 5.88 -7.25
CA ARG A 422 20.93 5.04 -8.45
C ARG A 422 21.35 5.84 -9.68
N THR A 423 22.26 5.26 -10.45
CA THR A 423 22.78 5.77 -11.72
C THR A 423 22.56 4.72 -12.82
N ALA A 424 22.96 5.03 -14.05
CA ALA A 424 22.88 4.06 -15.14
C ALA A 424 23.86 2.87 -14.96
N LYS A 425 24.93 3.06 -14.17
CA LYS A 425 25.98 2.06 -13.92
C LYS A 425 25.77 1.26 -12.63
N GLY A 426 24.65 1.45 -11.93
CA GLY A 426 24.37 0.85 -10.63
C GLY A 426 24.17 1.90 -9.54
N TYR A 427 24.81 1.72 -8.39
CA TYR A 427 24.65 2.58 -7.22
C TYR A 427 25.96 3.27 -6.85
N THR A 428 25.87 4.55 -6.49
CA THR A 428 27.03 5.39 -6.16
C THR A 428 26.83 6.06 -4.81
N ILE A 429 27.87 6.06 -3.99
CA ILE A 429 27.88 6.72 -2.68
C ILE A 429 28.08 8.23 -2.88
N ILE A 430 27.10 9.02 -2.46
CA ILE A 430 27.10 10.48 -2.64
C ILE A 430 27.88 11.15 -1.52
N LYS A 431 27.57 10.82 -0.28
CA LYS A 431 28.14 11.46 0.92
C LYS A 431 27.83 10.66 2.17
N SER A 432 28.59 10.95 3.22
CA SER A 432 28.18 10.62 4.59
C SER A 432 27.01 11.51 5.00
N ILE A 433 26.05 10.91 5.69
CA ILE A 433 25.01 11.60 6.45
C ILE A 433 25.49 11.73 7.91
N SER A 434 26.09 10.68 8.45
CA SER A 434 26.73 10.65 9.76
C SER A 434 27.85 9.61 9.80
N GLY A 435 28.82 9.81 10.70
CA GLY A 435 29.94 8.88 10.89
C GLY A 435 30.94 8.81 9.72
N PRO A 436 31.88 7.86 9.77
CA PRO A 436 31.95 6.76 10.72
C PRO A 436 32.23 7.24 12.15
N THR A 437 31.49 6.71 13.13
CA THR A 437 31.62 7.02 14.56
C THR A 437 31.99 5.75 15.31
N MET A 438 33.06 5.77 16.10
CA MET A 438 33.42 4.65 16.98
C MET A 438 32.38 4.54 18.09
N VAL A 439 31.78 3.37 18.23
CA VAL A 439 30.74 3.07 19.23
C VAL A 439 31.17 2.02 20.24
N GLY A 440 32.29 1.33 19.99
CA GLY A 440 32.85 0.34 20.89
C GLY A 440 34.33 0.11 20.58
N GLU A 441 35.07 -0.26 21.62
CA GLU A 441 36.48 -0.64 21.55
C GLU A 441 36.71 -1.81 22.49
N ASP A 442 37.39 -2.84 21.99
CA ASP A 442 37.89 -3.97 22.76
C ASP A 442 39.41 -4.03 22.56
N ASN A 443 40.14 -3.64 23.60
CA ASN A 443 41.59 -3.57 23.60
C ASN A 443 42.18 -4.81 24.25
N GLN A 444 42.69 -5.71 23.42
CA GLN A 444 43.34 -6.95 23.82
C GLN A 444 44.88 -6.84 23.77
N VAL A 445 45.42 -5.63 23.61
CA VAL A 445 46.87 -5.38 23.59
C VAL A 445 47.39 -5.41 25.02
N LYS A 446 48.17 -6.44 25.36
CA LYS A 446 48.69 -6.69 26.71
C LYS A 446 50.19 -6.98 26.67
N SER A 447 50.88 -6.73 27.78
CA SER A 447 52.27 -7.18 27.94
C SER A 447 52.31 -8.70 28.08
N PRO A 448 53.36 -9.38 27.57
CA PRO A 448 53.56 -10.79 27.81
C PRO A 448 53.63 -11.03 29.32
N THR A 449 52.64 -11.73 29.87
CA THR A 449 52.58 -12.07 31.29
C THR A 449 53.44 -13.31 31.50
N PRO A 450 54.49 -13.26 32.34
CA PRO A 450 55.30 -14.44 32.63
C PRO A 450 54.53 -15.48 33.46
N LEU A 451 53.42 -15.07 34.10
CA LEU A 451 52.53 -15.90 34.92
C LEU A 451 51.19 -16.17 34.21
N PRO A 452 50.51 -17.30 34.48
CA PRO A 452 49.16 -17.54 33.97
C PRO A 452 48.16 -16.49 34.48
N GLU A 453 47.23 -16.01 33.64
CA GLU A 453 46.24 -14.99 34.03
C GLU A 453 45.42 -15.40 35.27
N GLU A 454 45.10 -16.69 35.39
CA GLU A 454 44.34 -17.25 36.52
C GLU A 454 45.04 -17.04 37.87
N LEU A 455 46.38 -17.01 37.86
CA LEU A 455 47.24 -16.85 39.04
C LEU A 455 47.32 -15.40 39.51
N ILE A 456 47.10 -14.42 38.63
CA ILE A 456 47.22 -13.00 38.94
C ILE A 456 46.21 -12.60 40.02
N GLY A 457 46.68 -11.83 41.01
CA GLY A 457 45.93 -11.37 42.16
C GLY A 457 46.53 -11.81 43.50
N THR A 458 45.75 -11.67 44.56
CA THR A 458 46.16 -11.98 45.94
C THR A 458 45.46 -13.24 46.43
N TRP A 459 46.22 -14.09 47.11
CA TRP A 459 45.80 -15.38 47.65
C TRP A 459 46.18 -15.45 49.11
N GLU A 460 45.30 -16.00 49.95
CA GLU A 460 45.47 -16.01 51.39
C GLU A 460 45.14 -17.38 51.97
N THR A 461 45.87 -17.76 53.02
CA THR A 461 45.48 -18.83 53.94
C THR A 461 45.74 -18.43 55.37
N LYS A 462 44.93 -18.96 56.29
CA LYS A 462 45.04 -18.70 57.74
C LYS A 462 45.34 -20.01 58.43
N GLU A 463 46.47 -20.04 59.13
CA GLU A 463 46.88 -21.14 59.98
C GLU A 463 46.71 -20.74 61.46
N ASP A 464 46.92 -21.68 62.38
CA ASP A 464 46.66 -21.48 63.80
C ASP A 464 47.54 -20.37 64.40
N ASP A 465 48.78 -20.22 63.94
CA ASP A 465 49.76 -19.25 64.46
C ASP A 465 50.13 -18.12 63.49
N LYS A 466 49.66 -18.14 62.23
CA LYS A 466 50.01 -17.14 61.19
C LYS A 466 49.00 -17.02 60.06
N THR A 467 49.10 -15.94 59.28
CA THR A 467 48.39 -15.74 58.00
C THR A 467 49.41 -15.60 56.89
N VAL A 468 49.29 -16.40 55.82
CA VAL A 468 50.18 -16.33 54.65
C VAL A 468 49.40 -15.73 53.49
N THR A 469 49.95 -14.65 52.92
CA THR A 469 49.40 -13.97 51.75
C THR A 469 50.41 -14.01 50.62
N MET A 470 50.00 -14.50 49.44
CA MET A 470 50.80 -14.44 48.21
C MET A 470 50.13 -13.54 47.18
N THR A 471 50.87 -12.57 46.65
CA THR A 471 50.39 -11.69 45.57
C THR A 471 51.23 -11.91 44.32
N PHE A 472 50.53 -12.18 43.21
CA PHE A 472 51.11 -12.39 41.88
C PHE A 472 50.73 -11.23 40.98
N SER A 473 51.73 -10.49 40.52
CA SER A 473 51.58 -9.32 39.65
C SER A 473 51.79 -9.69 38.18
N GLU A 474 51.16 -8.94 37.27
CA GLU A 474 51.25 -9.16 35.82
C GLU A 474 52.69 -9.09 35.27
N ASP A 475 53.59 -8.39 35.95
CA ASP A 475 55.00 -8.26 35.55
C ASP A 475 55.88 -9.44 36.00
N GLY A 476 55.28 -10.46 36.61
CA GLY A 476 55.98 -11.64 37.16
C GLY A 476 56.45 -11.50 38.59
N THR A 477 56.17 -10.39 39.26
CA THR A 477 56.52 -10.22 40.67
C THR A 477 55.61 -11.08 41.54
N VAL A 478 56.22 -11.88 42.42
CA VAL A 478 55.55 -12.71 43.42
C VAL A 478 55.99 -12.24 44.78
N THR A 479 55.04 -11.85 45.62
CA THR A 479 55.29 -11.42 47.00
C THR A 479 54.59 -12.34 47.97
N LYS A 480 55.35 -12.98 48.86
CA LYS A 480 54.85 -13.77 49.98
C LYS A 480 55.00 -12.97 51.27
N LYS A 481 53.90 -12.73 51.96
CA LYS A 481 53.84 -12.11 53.28
C LYS A 481 53.35 -13.12 54.30
N THR A 482 54.05 -13.25 55.42
CA THR A 482 53.64 -14.08 56.55
C THR A 482 53.47 -13.19 57.77
N ASP A 483 52.23 -13.09 58.25
CA ASP A 483 51.84 -12.30 59.42
C ASP A 483 51.61 -13.25 60.61
N TYR A 484 52.46 -13.20 61.63
CA TYR A 484 52.36 -14.08 62.81
C TYR A 484 51.39 -13.52 63.85
N LYS A 485 50.67 -14.40 64.55
CA LYS A 485 49.80 -14.01 65.68
C LYS A 485 50.57 -13.83 66.99
N ASP A 486 51.79 -14.36 67.08
CA ASP A 486 52.66 -14.22 68.25
C ASP A 486 53.52 -12.96 68.09
N ASP A 487 53.29 -11.96 68.93
CA ASP A 487 54.01 -10.68 68.94
C ASP A 487 55.54 -10.83 69.15
N LYS A 488 56.03 -12.03 69.50
CA LYS A 488 57.46 -12.35 69.62
C LYS A 488 58.10 -12.83 68.31
N LYS A 489 57.31 -13.14 67.27
CA LYS A 489 57.80 -13.50 65.93
C LYS A 489 57.57 -12.33 64.99
N GLU A 490 58.65 -11.89 64.32
CA GLU A 490 58.54 -10.80 63.34
C GLU A 490 57.86 -11.29 62.04
N ASP A 491 56.92 -10.49 61.55
CA ASP A 491 56.31 -10.68 60.23
C ASP A 491 57.37 -10.65 59.13
N THR A 492 57.18 -11.45 58.08
CA THR A 492 58.14 -11.54 56.97
C THR A 492 57.48 -11.17 55.65
N THR A 493 58.21 -10.45 54.79
CA THR A 493 57.80 -10.17 53.41
C THR A 493 58.94 -10.50 52.48
N LYS A 494 58.69 -11.42 51.54
CA LYS A 494 59.64 -11.93 50.56
C LYS A 494 59.11 -11.66 49.17
N THR A 495 59.98 -11.16 48.28
CA THR A 495 59.59 -10.82 46.92
C THR A 495 60.60 -11.39 45.92
N ALA A 496 60.10 -12.11 44.93
CA ALA A 496 60.88 -12.60 43.79
C ALA A 496 60.18 -12.27 42.48
N LYS A 497 60.93 -12.37 41.39
CA LYS A 497 60.45 -12.14 40.03
C LYS A 497 60.60 -13.40 39.19
N VAL A 498 59.55 -13.75 38.48
CA VAL A 498 59.46 -14.89 37.56
C VAL A 498 59.64 -14.38 36.14
N GLU A 499 60.59 -14.98 35.41
CA GLU A 499 60.88 -14.66 34.01
C GLU A 499 59.82 -15.25 33.07
N LYS A 500 59.39 -16.49 33.35
CA LYS A 500 58.34 -17.20 32.62
C LYS A 500 57.80 -18.36 33.44
N THR A 501 56.67 -18.91 33.01
CA THR A 501 56.12 -20.16 33.55
C THR A 501 55.98 -21.21 32.47
N GLU A 502 56.09 -22.47 32.86
CA GLU A 502 55.88 -23.60 31.98
C GLU A 502 54.88 -24.57 32.62
N LYS A 503 53.83 -24.93 31.88
CA LYS A 503 52.85 -25.90 32.33
C LYS A 503 53.44 -27.31 32.26
N THR A 504 53.52 -28.00 33.38
CA THR A 504 54.09 -29.35 33.47
C THR A 504 53.00 -30.43 33.33
N SER A 505 52.02 -30.44 34.24
CA SER A 505 50.87 -31.36 34.21
C SER A 505 49.74 -30.89 35.14
N ASP A 506 48.49 -31.28 34.87
CA ASP A 506 47.34 -31.10 35.79
C ASP A 506 47.21 -29.70 36.42
N GLY A 507 47.24 -28.64 35.61
CA GLY A 507 47.14 -27.25 36.11
C GLY A 507 48.34 -26.75 36.91
N THR A 508 49.45 -27.49 36.88
CA THR A 508 50.71 -27.15 37.56
C THR A 508 51.66 -26.42 36.63
N TYR A 509 52.27 -25.35 37.16
CA TYR A 509 53.18 -24.47 36.45
C TYR A 509 54.51 -24.39 37.21
N ARG A 510 55.62 -24.62 36.52
CA ARG A 510 56.97 -24.33 37.02
C ARG A 510 57.30 -22.85 36.82
N TYR A 511 57.97 -22.26 37.81
CA TYR A 511 58.56 -20.93 37.71
C TYR A 511 59.99 -20.97 37.19
N TYR A 512 60.31 -20.08 36.26
CA TYR A 512 61.69 -19.74 35.92
C TYR A 512 62.06 -18.47 36.69
N TYR A 513 63.00 -18.60 37.62
CA TYR A 513 63.44 -17.50 38.47
C TYR A 513 64.23 -16.45 37.67
N GLN A 514 63.90 -15.18 37.87
CA GLN A 514 64.64 -14.05 37.31
C GLN A 514 65.53 -13.36 38.35
N SER A 515 64.95 -12.90 39.47
CA SER A 515 65.63 -12.10 40.50
C SER A 515 64.83 -12.03 41.82
N GLY A 516 65.46 -11.57 42.91
CA GLY A 516 64.83 -11.36 44.22
C GLY A 516 65.03 -12.52 45.22
N ASP A 517 64.17 -12.61 46.22
CA ASP A 517 64.25 -13.62 47.27
C ASP A 517 63.38 -14.83 46.93
N LYS A 518 64.01 -15.93 46.48
CA LYS A 518 63.34 -17.21 46.13
C LYS A 518 62.49 -17.78 47.28
N ALA A 519 62.68 -17.34 48.53
CA ALA A 519 61.80 -17.67 49.64
C ALA A 519 60.34 -17.23 49.40
N ALA A 520 60.11 -16.31 48.46
CA ALA A 520 58.77 -15.95 48.01
C ALA A 520 58.01 -17.12 47.37
N PHE A 521 58.68 -18.16 46.88
CA PHE A 521 58.07 -19.33 46.25
C PHE A 521 57.99 -20.56 47.17
N THR A 522 58.52 -20.47 48.40
CA THR A 522 58.72 -21.66 49.22
C THR A 522 57.43 -22.24 49.76
N VAL A 523 57.44 -23.57 49.79
CA VAL A 523 56.30 -24.46 50.05
C VAL A 523 56.12 -24.75 51.54
N LEU A 524 57.16 -24.51 52.34
CA LEU A 524 57.19 -24.54 53.81
C LEU A 524 58.14 -23.44 54.30
N ASP A 525 57.87 -22.87 55.47
CA ASP A 525 58.72 -21.81 56.05
C ASP A 525 60.09 -22.35 56.54
N ASP A 526 60.17 -23.65 56.84
CA ASP A 526 61.36 -24.29 57.43
C ASP A 526 62.39 -24.80 56.40
N ILE A 527 62.02 -24.88 55.12
CA ILE A 527 62.91 -25.38 54.06
C ILE A 527 63.90 -24.29 53.60
N GLY A 528 63.54 -23.01 53.75
CA GLY A 528 64.32 -21.91 53.18
C GLY A 528 64.34 -21.93 51.64
N ALA A 529 64.98 -20.93 51.04
CA ALA A 529 65.21 -20.91 49.60
C ALA A 529 66.38 -21.85 49.23
N ASP A 530 66.08 -23.09 48.82
CA ASP A 530 67.09 -24.00 48.28
C ASP A 530 67.20 -23.85 46.76
N ASP A 531 68.42 -23.65 46.27
CA ASP A 531 68.74 -23.53 44.85
C ASP A 531 68.66 -24.86 44.10
N GLN A 532 68.68 -26.00 44.80
CA GLN A 532 68.49 -27.33 44.23
C GLN A 532 67.03 -27.61 43.86
N TYR A 533 66.10 -26.82 44.39
CA TYR A 533 64.68 -27.01 44.17
C TYR A 533 64.15 -26.12 43.05
N THR A 534 63.34 -26.74 42.21
CA THR A 534 62.49 -26.05 41.24
C THR A 534 61.14 -25.77 41.90
N TYR A 535 60.66 -24.52 41.85
CA TYR A 535 59.40 -24.11 42.45
C TYR A 535 58.30 -23.91 41.40
N GLY A 536 57.05 -23.99 41.83
CA GLY A 536 55.90 -23.77 40.99
C GLY A 536 54.61 -23.59 41.77
N VAL A 537 53.51 -23.60 41.05
CA VAL A 537 52.16 -23.56 41.63
C VAL A 537 51.21 -24.46 40.85
N LYS A 538 50.32 -25.12 41.58
CA LYS A 538 49.14 -25.77 41.01
C LYS A 538 47.94 -24.86 41.16
N ILE A 539 47.26 -24.59 40.05
CA ILE A 539 46.05 -23.76 40.02
C ILE A 539 44.82 -24.69 39.98
N ASN A 540 43.92 -24.54 40.94
CA ASN A 540 42.69 -25.29 41.07
C ASN A 540 41.51 -24.32 41.23
N GLY A 541 41.17 -23.60 40.16
CA GLY A 541 40.07 -22.62 40.15
C GLY A 541 40.33 -21.45 41.12
N SER A 542 39.53 -21.37 42.19
CA SER A 542 39.66 -20.32 43.22
C SER A 542 40.66 -20.64 44.33
N SER A 543 41.44 -21.72 44.16
CA SER A 543 42.52 -22.09 45.08
C SER A 543 43.82 -22.35 44.32
N ILE A 544 44.95 -22.10 44.98
CA ILE A 544 46.28 -22.45 44.49
C ILE A 544 47.01 -23.28 45.55
N THR A 545 47.93 -24.13 45.11
CA THR A 545 48.83 -24.87 45.99
C THR A 545 50.27 -24.66 45.53
N THR A 546 51.12 -24.14 46.40
CA THR A 546 52.55 -24.03 46.10
C THR A 546 53.17 -25.41 45.95
N VAL A 547 54.08 -25.59 44.99
CA VAL A 547 54.73 -26.87 44.70
C VAL A 547 56.23 -26.73 44.49
N TYR A 548 56.95 -27.83 44.69
CA TYR A 548 58.38 -27.91 44.35
C TYR A 548 58.79 -29.30 43.88
N TRP A 549 59.90 -29.35 43.14
CA TRP A 549 60.60 -30.56 42.72
C TRP A 549 62.02 -30.54 43.28
N GLU A 550 62.53 -31.71 43.66
CA GLU A 550 63.87 -31.85 44.25
C GLU A 550 65.00 -31.81 43.21
N THR A 551 64.65 -31.75 41.93
CA THR A 551 65.56 -31.62 40.80
C THR A 551 64.91 -30.76 39.71
N ASP A 552 65.69 -30.36 38.70
CA ASP A 552 65.18 -29.66 37.51
C ASP A 552 64.32 -30.55 36.59
N ASP A 553 64.32 -31.87 36.80
CA ASP A 553 63.48 -32.82 36.08
C ASP A 553 62.05 -32.83 36.68
N THR A 554 61.15 -32.12 36.01
CA THR A 554 59.74 -31.99 36.41
C THR A 554 58.83 -33.08 35.82
N SER A 555 59.37 -34.19 35.33
CA SER A 555 58.56 -35.31 34.83
C SER A 555 57.84 -36.10 35.95
N GLY A 556 58.37 -36.04 37.17
CA GLY A 556 57.76 -36.64 38.38
C GLY A 556 56.69 -35.76 39.04
N ALA A 557 55.93 -36.37 39.96
CA ALA A 557 54.93 -35.64 40.75
C ALA A 557 55.62 -34.65 41.72
N PRO A 558 55.21 -33.36 41.74
CA PRO A 558 55.76 -32.39 42.67
C PRO A 558 55.39 -32.71 44.12
N LYS A 559 56.22 -32.26 45.05
CA LYS A 559 55.81 -32.11 46.45
C LYS A 559 54.94 -30.86 46.57
N THR A 560 53.86 -30.98 47.33
CA THR A 560 52.88 -29.91 47.56
C THR A 560 53.09 -29.29 48.94
N GLY A 561 52.62 -28.06 49.14
CA GLY A 561 52.54 -27.48 50.47
C GLY A 561 51.36 -26.54 50.60
N ILE A 562 51.63 -25.28 50.92
CA ILE A 562 50.59 -24.35 51.35
C ILE A 562 49.55 -24.20 50.25
N SER A 563 48.29 -24.42 50.63
CA SER A 563 47.13 -24.15 49.79
C SER A 563 46.49 -22.84 50.21
N LEU A 564 46.28 -21.94 49.24
CA LEU A 564 45.74 -20.59 49.43
C LEU A 564 44.47 -20.42 48.61
N ASN A 565 43.54 -19.62 49.12
CA ASN A 565 42.32 -19.26 48.41
C ASN A 565 42.41 -17.82 47.89
N LYS A 566 41.78 -17.54 46.76
CA LYS A 566 41.75 -16.19 46.19
C LYS A 566 41.05 -15.24 47.15
N LYS A 567 41.66 -14.09 47.42
CA LYS A 567 41.15 -13.07 48.35
C LYS A 567 40.02 -12.25 47.76
#